data_AF-A0A7T5VAP1-F1
#
_entry.id   AF-A0A7T5VAP1-F1
#
_cell.length_a   1.000
_cell.length_b   1.000
_cell.length_c   1.000
_cell.angle_alpha   90.00
_cell.angle_beta   90.00
_cell.angle_gamma   90.00
#
_symmetry.space_group_name_H-M   'P 1'
#
loop_
_entity.id
_entity.type
_entity.pdbx_description
1 polymer ?
#
loop_
_entity_poly.entity_id
_entity_poly.type
_entity_poly.pdbx_seq_one_letter_code
_entity_poly.pdbx_strand_id
1 'polypeptide(L)' 'MARICEICGKGPATGNNVSHANNKTRRRWLPNLQRVRMLTRSGSSVRVKVCTRCIRSGAVVKPS' A
#
# COMPACT_ATOMS: atom_id res chain seq x y z
N MET A 1 11.14 5.39 -4.79
CA MET A 1 9.75 5.03 -5.14
C MET A 1 8.83 5.28 -3.96
N ALA A 2 7.77 6.07 -4.12
CA ALA A 2 6.83 6.35 -3.05
C ALA A 2 6.13 5.05 -2.59
N ARG A 3 6.11 4.78 -1.28
CA ARG A 3 5.34 3.67 -0.68
C ARG A 3 3.88 4.12 -0.50
N ILE A 4 3.25 4.45 -1.62
CA ILE A 4 1.87 4.95 -1.68
C ILE A 4 1.04 3.95 -2.48
N CYS A 5 -0.19 3.68 -2.04
CA CYS A 5 -1.16 2.92 -2.82
C CYS A 5 -1.68 3.79 -3.97
N GLU A 6 -1.59 3.31 -5.20
CA GLU A 6 -2.04 4.06 -6.40
C GLU A 6 -3.57 4.21 -6.48
N ILE A 7 -4.34 3.37 -5.77
CA ILE A 7 -5.82 3.39 -5.78
C ILE A 7 -6.39 4.29 -4.68
N CYS A 8 -5.92 4.12 -3.44
CA CYS A 8 -6.49 4.83 -2.28
C CYS A 8 -5.56 5.89 -1.67
N GLY A 9 -4.39 6.14 -2.27
CA GLY A 9 -3.44 7.15 -1.80
C GLY A 9 -2.80 6.86 -0.44
N LYS A 10 -3.02 5.68 0.15
CA LYS A 10 -2.47 5.34 1.47
C LYS A 10 -0.94 5.39 1.46
N GLY A 11 -0.40 6.33 2.22
CA GLY A 11 1.03 6.49 2.44
C GLY A 11 1.51 5.92 3.78
N PRO A 12 2.82 6.03 4.05
CA PRO A 12 3.40 5.65 5.32
C PRO A 12 3.01 6.63 6.44
N ALA A 13 2.56 6.09 7.57
CA ALA A 13 2.34 6.89 8.78
C ALA A 13 3.64 7.01 9.59
N THR A 14 3.82 8.11 10.29
CA THR A 14 5.00 8.34 11.15
C THR A 14 4.59 8.40 12.61
N GLY A 15 5.50 8.03 13.52
CA GLY A 15 5.31 8.19 14.95
C GLY A 15 6.50 7.64 15.73
N ASN A 16 6.26 7.19 16.96
CA ASN A 16 7.31 6.75 17.86
C ASN A 16 7.14 5.28 18.25
N ASN A 17 8.27 4.58 18.41
CA ASN A 17 8.35 3.39 19.23
C ASN A 17 8.61 3.86 20.66
N VAL A 18 7.73 3.49 21.59
CA VAL A 18 7.83 3.88 23.00
C VAL A 18 8.21 2.63 23.78
N SER A 19 9.37 2.65 24.43
CA SER A 19 9.79 1.54 25.30
C SER A 19 9.07 1.60 26.66
N HIS A 20 9.21 0.54 27.45
CA HIS A 20 8.72 0.52 28.84
C HIS A 20 9.28 1.67 29.70
N ALA A 21 10.53 2.09 29.44
CA ALA A 21 11.15 3.25 30.10
C ALA A 21 10.75 4.60 29.47
N ASN A 22 9.73 4.65 28.62
CA ASN A 22 9.31 5.83 27.86
C ASN A 22 10.35 6.42 26.91
N ASN A 23 11.36 5.65 26.50
CA ASN A 23 12.29 6.09 25.46
C ASN A 23 11.57 6.11 24.11
N LYS A 24 11.52 7.29 23.47
CA LYS A 24 10.82 7.50 22.21
C LYS A 24 11.81 7.47 21.05
N THR A 25 11.73 6.46 20.18
CA THR A 25 12.49 6.42 18.92
C THR A 25 11.56 6.59 17.72
N ARG A 26 11.99 7.36 16.70
CA ARG A 26 11.14 7.59 15.52
C ARG A 26 10.97 6.29 14.71
N ARG A 27 9.72 5.96 14.36
CA ARG A 27 9.39 4.85 13.46
C ARG A 27 8.42 5.28 12.37
N ARG A 28 8.33 4.47 11.31
CA ARG A 28 7.34 4.61 10.24
C ARG A 28 6.53 3.32 10.14
N TRP A 29 5.22 3.42 10.03
CA TRP A 29 4.34 2.30 9.68
C TRP A 29 4.08 2.33 8.18
N LEU A 30 4.55 1.29 7.50
CA LEU A 30 4.46 1.19 6.06
C LEU A 30 3.20 0.40 5.69
N PRO A 31 2.38 0.88 4.74
CA PRO A 31 1.26 0.10 4.25
C PRO A 31 1.77 -1.19 3.60
N ASN A 32 1.03 -2.29 3.77
CA ASN A 32 1.30 -3.54 3.07
C ASN A 32 0.88 -3.37 1.60
N LEU A 33 1.83 -2.94 0.78
CA LEU A 33 1.68 -2.75 -0.67
C LEU A 33 2.16 -3.99 -1.40
N GLN A 34 1.34 -4.48 -2.31
CA GLN A 34 1.62 -5.60 -3.18
C GLN A 34 1.68 -5.12 -4.63
N ARG A 35 2.57 -5.72 -5.41
CA ARG A 35 2.67 -5.46 -6.85
C ARG A 35 1.68 -6.36 -7.55
N VAL A 36 0.70 -5.79 -8.23
CA VAL A 36 -0.34 -6.54 -8.93
C VAL A 36 -0.45 -6.08 -10.38
N ARG A 37 -0.88 -7.00 -11.26
CA ARG A 37 -1.31 -6.65 -12.61
C ARG A 37 -2.78 -6.27 -12.55
N MET A 38 -3.09 -5.06 -13.00
CA MET A 38 -4.44 -4.54 -13.14
C MET A 38 -4.78 -4.46 -14.63
N LEU A 39 -5.98 -4.92 -15.00
CA LEU A 39 -6.54 -4.66 -16.31
C LEU A 39 -7.08 -3.22 -16.37
N THR A 40 -6.63 -2.48 -17.38
CA THR A 40 -7.16 -1.16 -17.71
C THR A 40 -8.44 -1.34 -18.52
N ARG A 41 -9.31 -0.32 -18.52
CA ARG A 41 -10.57 -0.32 -19.30
C ARG A 41 -10.34 -0.51 -20.82
N SER A 42 -9.13 -0.25 -21.30
CA SER A 42 -8.65 -0.47 -22.67
C SER A 42 -8.13 -1.89 -22.95
N GLY A 43 -8.23 -2.83 -22.00
CA GLY A 43 -7.72 -4.21 -22.13
C GLY A 43 -6.22 -4.36 -21.87
N SER A 44 -5.49 -3.27 -21.63
CA SER A 44 -4.06 -3.28 -21.36
C SER A 44 -3.76 -3.66 -19.91
N SER A 45 -2.78 -4.54 -19.67
CA SER A 45 -2.35 -4.86 -18.29
C SER A 45 -1.24 -3.92 -17.81
N VAL A 46 -1.46 -3.26 -16.68
CA VAL A 46 -0.49 -2.36 -16.04
C VAL A 46 -0.07 -2.92 -14.69
N ARG A 47 1.22 -2.78 -14.35
CA ARG A 47 1.73 -3.15 -13.03
C ARG A 47 1.62 -1.97 -12.09
N VAL A 48 0.82 -2.12 -11.04
CA VAL A 48 0.51 -1.07 -10.07
C VAL A 48 0.84 -1.54 -8.66
N LYS A 49 1.23 -0.61 -7.77
CA LYS A 49 1.37 -0.89 -6.34
C LYS A 49 0.07 -0.60 -5.60
N VAL A 50 -0.52 -1.66 -5.05
CA VAL A 50 -1.84 -1.58 -4.42
C VAL A 50 -1.77 -2.14 -3.00
N CYS A 51 -2.48 -1.51 -2.06
CA CYS A 51 -2.56 -2.03 -0.70
C CYS A 51 -3.42 -3.29 -0.64
N THR A 52 -3.10 -4.19 0.29
CA THR A 52 -3.85 -5.44 0.48
C THR A 52 -5.34 -5.22 0.76
N ARG A 53 -5.72 -4.09 1.39
CA ARG A 53 -7.14 -3.76 1.61
C ARG A 53 -7.89 -3.50 0.29
N CYS A 54 -7.28 -2.80 -0.67
CA CYS A 54 -7.88 -2.56 -1.98
C CYS A 54 -7.95 -3.83 -2.84
N ILE A 55 -6.96 -4.72 -2.71
CA ILE A 55 -6.99 -6.03 -3.36
C ILE A 55 -8.13 -6.88 -2.80
N ARG A 56 -8.26 -6.91 -1.46
CA ARG A 56 -9.34 -7.65 -0.79
C ARG A 56 -10.73 -7.10 -1.11
N SER A 57 -10.87 -5.79 -1.32
CA SER A 57 -12.16 -5.16 -1.64
C SER A 57 -12.56 -5.29 -3.11
N GLY A 58 -11.80 -5.99 -3.95
CA GLY A 58 -12.11 -6.13 -5.38
C GLY A 58 -11.89 -4.86 -6.21
N ALA A 59 -11.19 -3.86 -5.67
CA ALA A 59 -10.88 -2.62 -6.41
C ALA A 59 -9.85 -2.83 -7.54
N VAL A 60 -9.29 -4.04 -7.66
CA VAL A 60 -8.35 -4.43 -8.72
C VAL A 60 -8.94 -5.60 -9.49
N VAL A 61 -9.16 -5.40 -10.80
CA VAL A 61 -9.45 -6.48 -11.73
C VAL A 61 -8.13 -7.08 -12.19
N LYS A 62 -7.88 -8.33 -11.81
CA LYS A 62 -6.70 -9.08 -12.26
C LYS A 62 -6.99 -9.66 -13.66
N PRO A 63 -6.01 -9.66 -14.58
CA PRO A 63 -6.11 -10.49 -15.76
C PRO A 63 -6.19 -11.95 -15.34
N SER A 64 -7.18 -12.67 -15.88
CA SER A 64 -7.32 -14.12 -15.83
C SER A 64 -6.17 -14.81 -16.54
#